data_AF-D3A9Q7-F1
#
_entry.id   AF-D3A9Q7-F1
#
_cell.length_a   1.000
_cell.length_b   1.000
_cell.length_c   1.000
_cell.angle_alpha   90.00
_cell.angle_beta   90.00
_cell.angle_gamma   90.00
#
_symmetry.space_group_name_H-M   'P 1'
#
loop_
_entity.id
_entity.type
_entity.pdbx_description
1 polymer ?
#
loop_
_entity_poly.entity_id
_entity_poly.type
_entity_poly.pdbx_seq_one_letter_code
_entity_poly.pdbx_strand_id
1 'polypeptide(L)'
;MTGVINNGRNTGLFGEEKEAVMDRTEELAALKEKLPVEELISQAFSAMAKAYTPYSGFQVGAALLTADGVIYQGCNIENAAYTPSNCAERTAFFKAVSEGVREFQAICIVGGKDGIPSGLTAPCGVCRQVMMEFCDPETFQIILPSGREEYEIYTLKELLPVGFGPKNLL
;
A
#
# COMPACT_ATOMS: atom_id res chain seq x y z
N MET A 1 54.64 -46.67 -19.24
CA MET A 1 54.15 -45.95 -18.04
C MET A 1 52.71 -45.55 -18.31
N THR A 2 51.82 -45.89 -17.37
CA THR A 2 50.45 -45.39 -17.12
C THR A 2 49.46 -45.46 -18.31
N GLY A 3 48.34 -46.18 -18.29
CA GLY A 3 47.48 -46.64 -17.20
C GLY A 3 46.03 -46.25 -17.56
N VAL A 4 45.17 -47.24 -17.81
CA VAL A 4 43.73 -47.10 -18.09
C VAL A 4 42.97 -46.84 -16.79
N ILE A 5 42.06 -45.86 -16.71
CA ILE A 5 40.80 -45.99 -15.95
C ILE A 5 39.72 -45.01 -16.47
N ASN A 6 38.59 -45.57 -16.90
CA ASN A 6 37.31 -44.89 -17.04
C ASN A 6 36.66 -44.82 -15.65
N ASN A 7 36.05 -43.70 -15.27
CA ASN A 7 35.11 -43.66 -14.14
C ASN A 7 34.20 -42.43 -14.27
N GLY A 8 32.92 -42.70 -14.54
CA GLY A 8 31.88 -41.70 -14.40
C GLY A 8 31.74 -41.26 -12.95
N ARG A 9 31.42 -39.97 -12.76
CA ARG A 9 30.65 -39.50 -11.62
C ARG A 9 29.67 -38.44 -12.09
N ASN A 10 28.41 -38.85 -12.05
CA ASN A 10 27.27 -38.01 -11.85
C ASN A 10 27.41 -37.34 -10.46
N THR A 11 27.43 -36.03 -10.40
CA THR A 11 27.02 -35.26 -9.21
C THR A 11 26.24 -34.07 -9.71
N GLY A 12 24.91 -34.20 -9.68
CA GLY A 12 23.99 -33.09 -9.88
C GLY A 12 24.02 -32.09 -8.74
N LEU A 13 23.02 -31.20 -8.80
CA LEU A 13 22.56 -30.28 -7.76
C LEU A 13 23.27 -28.91 -7.73
N PHE A 14 23.02 -28.12 -8.78
CA PHE A 14 22.51 -26.77 -8.57
C PHE A 14 21.31 -26.62 -9.49
N GLY A 15 20.16 -27.11 -9.02
CA GLY A 15 18.90 -26.63 -9.55
C GLY A 15 18.83 -25.16 -9.18
N GLU A 16 19.06 -24.28 -10.16
CA GLU A 16 18.48 -22.94 -10.08
C GLU A 16 16.97 -23.18 -10.08
N GLU A 17 16.37 -23.18 -8.88
CA GLU A 17 14.96 -22.89 -8.77
C GLU A 17 14.78 -21.50 -9.38
N LYS A 18 14.41 -21.48 -10.68
CA LYS A 18 13.85 -20.29 -11.30
C LYS A 18 12.56 -20.04 -10.53
N GLU A 19 12.65 -19.21 -9.50
CA GLU A 19 11.51 -18.57 -8.89
C GLU A 19 10.73 -17.95 -10.05
N ALA A 20 9.55 -18.51 -10.33
CA ALA A 20 8.74 -18.05 -11.44
C ALA A 20 8.34 -16.62 -11.11
N VAL A 21 8.98 -15.66 -11.76
CA VAL A 21 8.54 -14.26 -11.72
C VAL A 21 7.17 -14.24 -12.38
N MET A 22 6.14 -14.11 -11.56
CA MET A 22 4.76 -14.01 -12.02
C MET A 22 4.62 -12.72 -12.83
N ASP A 23 3.89 -12.77 -13.95
CA ASP A 23 3.65 -11.54 -14.72
C ASP A 23 2.87 -10.55 -13.85
N ARG A 24 3.20 -9.25 -13.91
CA ARG A 24 2.55 -8.22 -13.08
C ARG A 24 1.03 -8.18 -13.34
N THR A 25 0.59 -8.60 -14.52
CA THR A 25 -0.83 -8.78 -14.87
C THR A 25 -1.48 -9.90 -14.06
N GLU A 26 -0.79 -11.04 -13.89
CA GLU A 26 -1.27 -12.20 -13.12
C GLU A 26 -1.29 -11.89 -11.61
N GLU A 27 -0.27 -11.18 -11.11
CA GLU A 27 -0.24 -10.68 -9.72
C GLU A 27 -1.41 -9.75 -9.41
N LEU A 28 -1.68 -8.79 -10.29
CA LEU A 28 -2.80 -7.88 -10.15
C LEU A 28 -4.15 -8.62 -10.20
N ALA A 29 -4.31 -9.62 -11.06
CA ALA A 29 -5.52 -10.43 -11.12
C ALA A 29 -5.76 -11.19 -9.80
N ALA A 30 -4.72 -11.82 -9.25
CA ALA A 30 -4.80 -12.53 -7.98
C ALA A 30 -5.10 -11.59 -6.79
N LEU A 31 -4.58 -10.35 -6.82
CA LEU A 31 -4.89 -9.33 -5.80
C LEU A 31 -6.34 -8.87 -5.88
N LYS A 32 -6.91 -8.72 -7.08
CA LYS A 32 -8.32 -8.35 -7.28
C LYS A 32 -9.28 -9.42 -6.74
N GLU A 33 -8.91 -10.70 -6.81
CA GLU A 33 -9.72 -11.77 -6.21
C GLU A 33 -9.69 -11.75 -4.66
N LYS A 34 -8.61 -11.23 -4.06
CA LYS A 34 -8.42 -11.22 -2.60
C LYS A 34 -8.89 -9.94 -1.92
N LEU A 35 -8.83 -8.81 -2.62
CA LEU A 35 -9.15 -7.50 -2.07
C LEU A 35 -10.44 -6.93 -2.68
N PRO A 36 -11.31 -6.28 -1.88
CA PRO A 36 -12.49 -5.58 -2.38
C PRO A 36 -12.12 -4.24 -3.02
N VAL A 37 -11.35 -4.26 -4.11
CA VAL A 37 -10.72 -3.06 -4.69
C VAL A 37 -11.73 -2.01 -5.12
N GLU A 38 -12.81 -2.38 -5.83
CA GLU A 38 -13.83 -1.42 -6.27
C GLU A 38 -14.53 -0.72 -5.09
N GLU A 39 -14.80 -1.47 -4.02
CA GLU A 39 -15.39 -0.92 -2.81
C GLU A 39 -14.41 0.04 -2.12
N LEU A 40 -13.13 -0.31 -2.02
CA LEU A 40 -12.11 0.58 -1.45
C LEU A 40 -11.97 1.88 -2.26
N ILE A 41 -12.01 1.81 -3.58
CA ILE A 41 -12.01 2.99 -4.46
C ILE A 41 -13.25 3.84 -4.17
N SER A 42 -14.44 3.24 -4.19
CA SER A 42 -15.70 3.93 -3.89
C SER A 42 -15.67 4.65 -2.53
N GLN A 43 -15.19 3.95 -1.49
CA GLN A 43 -15.07 4.47 -0.13
C GLN A 43 -14.02 5.59 -0.03
N ALA A 44 -12.89 5.49 -0.74
CA ALA A 44 -11.87 6.53 -0.78
C ALA A 44 -12.41 7.82 -1.45
N PHE A 45 -13.15 7.68 -2.55
CA PHE A 45 -13.85 8.81 -3.19
C PHE A 45 -14.89 9.46 -2.26
N SER A 46 -15.68 8.65 -1.54
CA SER A 46 -16.64 9.15 -0.55
C SER A 46 -15.95 9.90 0.59
N ALA A 47 -14.77 9.43 1.01
CA ALA A 47 -13.97 10.10 2.03
C ALA A 47 -13.37 11.43 1.51
N MET A 48 -12.89 11.46 0.26
CA MET A 48 -12.31 12.66 -0.37
C MET A 48 -13.28 13.85 -0.35
N ALA A 49 -14.58 13.59 -0.58
CA ALA A 49 -15.62 14.61 -0.54
C ALA A 49 -15.83 15.27 0.84
N LYS A 50 -15.26 14.71 1.91
CA LYS A 50 -15.33 15.21 3.29
C LYS A 50 -14.09 16.01 3.70
N ALA A 51 -13.10 16.12 2.82
CA ALA A 51 -11.84 16.79 3.11
C ALA A 51 -12.03 18.26 3.52
N TYR A 52 -11.26 18.71 4.51
CA TYR A 52 -11.21 20.11 4.92
C TYR A 52 -9.91 20.73 4.43
N THR A 53 -9.97 21.39 3.27
CA THR A 53 -8.77 21.86 2.55
C THR A 53 -8.89 23.30 2.05
N PRO A 54 -9.17 24.30 2.91
CA PRO A 54 -9.38 25.67 2.47
C PRO A 54 -8.10 26.36 1.95
N TYR A 55 -6.91 25.81 2.23
CA TYR A 55 -5.64 26.43 1.86
C TYR A 55 -5.09 25.86 0.54
N SER A 56 -4.95 24.54 0.44
CA SER A 56 -4.45 23.93 -0.80
C SER A 56 -5.54 23.74 -1.85
N GLY A 57 -6.79 23.56 -1.43
CA GLY A 57 -7.88 23.03 -2.26
C GLY A 57 -7.60 21.63 -2.83
N PHE A 58 -6.56 20.93 -2.37
CA PHE A 58 -6.22 19.59 -2.82
C PHE A 58 -6.83 18.57 -1.87
N GLN A 59 -7.90 17.93 -2.31
CA GLN A 59 -8.69 17.00 -1.51
C GLN A 59 -8.12 15.59 -1.67
N VAL A 60 -7.96 14.89 -0.55
CA VAL A 60 -7.48 13.50 -0.51
C VAL A 60 -8.43 12.68 0.34
N GLY A 61 -8.80 11.51 -0.17
CA GLY A 61 -9.57 10.51 0.54
C GLY A 61 -8.82 9.20 0.61
N ALA A 62 -9.00 8.49 1.71
CA ALA A 62 -8.42 7.18 1.94
C ALA A 62 -9.45 6.21 2.52
N ALA A 63 -9.34 4.94 2.13
CA ALA A 63 -10.12 3.84 2.68
C ALA A 63 -9.16 2.72 3.11
N LEU A 64 -9.10 2.45 4.42
CA LEU A 64 -8.21 1.47 5.04
C LEU A 64 -8.98 0.18 5.33
N LEU A 65 -8.54 -0.92 4.72
CA LEU A 65 -9.06 -2.27 4.95
C LEU A 65 -8.32 -2.93 6.10
N THR A 66 -9.08 -3.39 7.08
CA THR A 66 -8.62 -4.15 8.23
C THR A 66 -8.56 -5.65 7.95
N ALA A 67 -7.91 -6.43 8.80
CA ALA A 67 -7.78 -7.88 8.62
C ALA A 67 -9.12 -8.64 8.68
N ASP A 68 -10.12 -8.12 9.38
CA ASP A 68 -11.47 -8.68 9.50
C ASP A 68 -12.47 -8.12 8.48
N GLY A 69 -11.99 -7.31 7.52
CA GLY A 69 -12.79 -6.80 6.39
C GLY A 69 -13.54 -5.50 6.66
N VAL A 70 -13.39 -4.88 7.83
CA VAL A 70 -13.95 -3.56 8.13
C VAL A 70 -13.16 -2.46 7.41
N ILE A 71 -13.86 -1.45 6.87
CA ILE A 71 -13.25 -0.32 6.17
C ILE A 71 -13.34 0.95 7.01
N TYR A 72 -12.19 1.58 7.25
CA TYR A 72 -12.09 2.89 7.90
C TYR A 72 -11.76 3.97 6.87
N GLN A 73 -12.65 4.95 6.73
CA GLN A 73 -12.43 6.12 5.89
C GLN A 73 -11.56 7.18 6.60
N GLY A 74 -10.79 7.92 5.81
CA GLY A 74 -10.07 9.12 6.23
C GLY A 74 -9.98 10.16 5.11
N CYS A 75 -9.88 11.43 5.49
CA CYS A 75 -9.65 12.54 4.55
C CYS A 75 -8.60 13.48 5.13
N ASN A 76 -7.99 14.31 4.27
CA ASN A 76 -7.05 15.31 4.75
C ASN A 76 -7.79 16.48 5.40
N ILE A 77 -7.19 16.99 6.49
CA ILE A 77 -7.70 18.06 7.32
C ILE A 77 -6.58 19.06 7.51
N GLU A 78 -6.72 20.24 6.91
CA GLU A 78 -5.72 21.29 6.98
C GLU A 78 -5.91 22.20 8.20
N ASN A 79 -4.84 22.94 8.50
CA ASN A 79 -4.83 23.94 9.54
C ASN A 79 -4.05 25.18 9.08
N ALA A 80 -4.42 26.38 9.56
CA ALA A 80 -3.75 27.63 9.23
C ALA A 80 -2.27 27.62 9.63
N ALA A 81 -1.95 27.02 10.77
CA ALA A 81 -0.59 26.59 11.06
C ALA A 81 -0.37 25.28 10.29
N TYR A 82 0.42 25.29 9.23
CA TYR A 82 0.44 24.16 8.29
C TYR A 82 0.94 22.86 8.92
N THR A 83 1.86 22.93 9.88
CA THR A 83 2.48 21.76 10.54
C THR A 83 1.48 20.75 11.12
N PRO A 84 0.43 21.15 11.87
CA PRO A 84 -0.60 20.23 12.37
C PRO A 84 -1.57 19.67 11.32
N SER A 85 -1.42 19.97 10.02
CA SER A 85 -2.29 19.38 8.99
C SER A 85 -2.13 17.85 8.96
N ASN A 86 -3.26 17.15 8.79
CA ASN A 86 -3.30 15.69 8.79
C ASN A 86 -3.70 15.15 7.41
N CYS A 87 -3.00 14.10 6.96
CA CYS A 87 -3.27 13.46 5.67
C CYS A 87 -4.41 12.45 5.79
N ALA A 88 -5.04 12.10 4.66
CA ALA A 88 -6.15 11.17 4.61
C ALA A 88 -5.80 9.78 5.16
N GLU A 89 -4.64 9.28 4.79
CA GLU A 89 -4.11 7.98 5.22
C GLU A 89 -3.96 7.94 6.74
N ARG A 90 -3.35 8.98 7.31
CA ARG A 90 -3.18 9.11 8.77
C ARG A 90 -4.51 9.21 9.49
N THR A 91 -5.47 9.96 8.94
CA THR A 91 -6.84 10.01 9.49
C THR A 91 -7.48 8.62 9.54
N ALA A 92 -7.38 7.83 8.46
CA ALA A 92 -7.95 6.49 8.40
C ALA A 92 -7.30 5.54 9.43
N PHE A 93 -5.96 5.53 9.50
CA PHE A 93 -5.21 4.74 10.47
C PHE A 93 -5.53 5.13 11.91
N PHE A 94 -5.46 6.42 12.24
CA PHE A 94 -5.68 6.88 13.61
C PHE A 94 -7.11 6.62 14.08
N LYS A 95 -8.10 6.72 13.18
CA LYS A 95 -9.46 6.31 13.47
C LYS A 95 -9.53 4.82 13.82
N ALA A 96 -9.03 3.94 12.96
CA ALA A 96 -9.06 2.50 13.20
C ALA A 96 -8.33 2.10 14.50
N VAL A 97 -7.15 2.68 14.74
CA VAL A 97 -6.35 2.44 15.95
C VAL A 97 -7.08 2.92 17.21
N SER A 98 -7.78 4.06 17.14
CA SER A 98 -8.57 4.56 18.28
C SER A 98 -9.75 3.65 18.63
N GLU A 99 -10.25 2.87 17.68
CA GLU A 99 -11.28 1.84 17.88
C GLU A 99 -10.69 0.47 18.24
N GLY A 100 -9.37 0.40 18.53
CA GLY A 100 -8.69 -0.81 18.97
C GLY A 100 -8.17 -1.72 17.84
N VAL A 101 -8.33 -1.33 16.57
CA VAL A 101 -7.89 -2.15 15.42
C VAL A 101 -6.42 -1.87 15.08
N ARG A 102 -5.62 -2.93 14.90
CA ARG A 102 -4.17 -2.83 14.63
C ARG A 102 -3.67 -3.77 13.54
N GLU A 103 -4.57 -4.46 12.84
CA GLU A 103 -4.23 -5.38 11.75
C GLU A 103 -4.89 -4.92 10.47
N PHE A 104 -4.10 -4.72 9.41
CA PHE A 104 -4.53 -4.08 8.17
C PHE A 104 -4.01 -4.83 6.96
N GLN A 105 -4.80 -4.85 5.88
CA GLN A 105 -4.48 -5.56 4.65
C GLN A 105 -4.13 -4.61 3.50
N ALA A 106 -4.91 -3.54 3.35
CA ALA A 106 -4.76 -2.62 2.23
C ALA A 106 -5.24 -1.20 2.56
N ILE A 107 -4.77 -0.21 1.81
CA ILE A 107 -5.32 1.14 1.79
C ILE A 107 -5.48 1.63 0.35
N CYS A 108 -6.63 2.20 0.03
CA CYS A 108 -6.85 2.92 -1.23
C CYS A 108 -6.77 4.43 -0.98
N ILE A 109 -6.08 5.15 -1.87
CA ILE A 109 -5.83 6.60 -1.75
C ILE A 109 -6.15 7.28 -3.06
N VAL A 110 -7.07 8.25 -3.02
CA VAL A 110 -7.44 9.10 -4.17
C VAL A 110 -7.24 10.56 -3.79
N GLY A 111 -6.86 11.38 -4.76
CA GLY A 111 -6.69 12.81 -4.51
C GLY A 111 -6.69 13.65 -5.76
N GLY A 112 -6.97 14.93 -5.57
CA GLY A 112 -7.10 15.86 -6.68
C GLY A 112 -7.50 17.27 -6.25
N LYS A 113 -7.27 18.22 -7.16
CA LYS A 113 -7.57 19.63 -6.95
C LYS A 113 -9.08 19.87 -7.08
N ASP A 114 -9.66 20.57 -6.10
CA ASP A 114 -11.07 20.96 -6.06
C ASP A 114 -12.04 19.78 -6.24
N GLY A 115 -11.63 18.60 -5.74
CA GLY A 115 -12.42 17.37 -5.79
C GLY A 115 -12.31 16.59 -7.11
N ILE A 116 -11.45 17.03 -8.03
CA ILE A 116 -11.24 16.40 -9.34
C ILE A 116 -9.93 15.59 -9.31
N PRO A 117 -9.98 14.25 -9.38
CA PRO A 117 -8.78 13.41 -9.40
C PRO A 117 -7.83 13.78 -10.52
N SER A 118 -6.53 13.81 -10.22
CA SER A 118 -5.49 14.24 -11.16
C SER A 118 -4.35 13.23 -11.25
N GLY A 119 -4.69 11.97 -11.54
CA GLY A 119 -3.74 10.85 -11.61
C GLY A 119 -3.45 10.20 -10.25
N LEU A 120 -2.34 9.46 -10.17
CA LEU A 120 -1.96 8.73 -8.96
C LEU A 120 -1.66 9.68 -7.80
N THR A 121 -2.25 9.42 -6.65
CA THR A 121 -1.98 10.17 -5.41
C THR A 121 -1.13 9.33 -4.46
N ALA A 122 0.17 9.27 -4.73
CA ALA A 122 1.09 8.48 -3.90
C ALA A 122 1.18 9.04 -2.46
N PRO A 123 1.19 8.19 -1.41
CA PRO A 123 1.26 8.65 -0.03
C PRO A 123 2.55 9.40 0.25
N CYS A 124 2.50 10.45 1.06
CA CYS A 124 3.69 11.19 1.47
C CYS A 124 4.58 10.36 2.41
N GLY A 125 5.84 10.76 2.60
CA GLY A 125 6.79 10.02 3.43
C GLY A 125 6.32 9.79 4.87
N VAL A 126 5.62 10.76 5.47
CA VAL A 126 5.06 10.61 6.83
C VAL A 126 3.95 9.56 6.87
N CYS A 127 3.10 9.51 5.84
CA CYS A 127 2.05 8.49 5.76
C CYS A 127 2.64 7.09 5.57
N ARG A 128 3.65 6.95 4.68
CA ARG A 128 4.38 5.68 4.52
C ARG A 128 5.01 5.24 5.85
N GLN A 129 5.56 6.18 6.61
CA GLN A 129 6.15 5.89 7.92
C GLN A 129 5.12 5.46 8.97
N VAL A 130 3.89 5.99 8.92
CA VAL A 130 2.79 5.49 9.76
C VAL A 130 2.37 4.09 9.36
N MET A 131 2.32 3.79 8.05
CA MET A 131 2.05 2.42 7.59
C MET A 131 3.14 1.44 8.06
N MET A 132 4.42 1.85 8.07
CA MET A 132 5.53 1.02 8.58
C MET A 132 5.41 0.65 10.06
N GLU A 133 4.68 1.44 10.86
CA GLU A 133 4.45 1.14 12.27
C GLU A 133 3.47 -0.01 12.47
N PHE A 134 2.42 -0.07 11.63
CA PHE A 134 1.27 -0.94 11.85
C PHE A 134 1.18 -2.11 10.87
N CYS A 135 1.93 -2.08 9.76
CA CYS A 135 1.77 -3.01 8.66
C CYS A 135 3.07 -3.76 8.35
N ASP A 136 2.93 -5.00 7.88
CA ASP A 136 4.05 -5.72 7.27
C ASP A 136 4.33 -5.14 5.88
N PRO A 137 5.54 -4.59 5.64
CA PRO A 137 5.85 -3.92 4.37
C PRO A 137 5.83 -4.85 3.15
N GLU A 138 6.01 -6.16 3.33
CA GLU A 138 6.01 -7.13 2.23
C GLU A 138 4.58 -7.46 1.74
N THR A 139 3.57 -7.34 2.61
CA THR A 139 2.22 -7.83 2.32
C THR A 139 1.16 -6.75 2.26
N PHE A 140 1.37 -5.61 2.92
CA PHE A 140 0.39 -4.52 2.93
C PHE A 140 0.29 -3.82 1.58
N GLN A 141 -0.92 -3.73 1.04
CA GLN A 141 -1.20 -3.25 -0.31
C GLN A 141 -1.66 -1.78 -0.31
N ILE A 142 -1.14 -0.99 -1.24
CA ILE A 142 -1.43 0.42 -1.43
C ILE A 142 -2.00 0.58 -2.83
N ILE A 143 -3.29 0.89 -2.91
CA ILE A 143 -4.05 1.01 -4.16
C ILE A 143 -4.14 2.49 -4.52
N LEU A 144 -3.62 2.85 -5.69
CA LEU A 144 -3.57 4.21 -6.21
C LEU A 144 -4.37 4.30 -7.51
N PRO A 145 -5.63 4.75 -7.46
CA PRO A 145 -6.43 4.95 -8.66
C PRO A 145 -6.03 6.22 -9.40
N SER A 146 -5.93 6.13 -10.73
CA SER A 146 -5.91 7.30 -11.64
C SER A 146 -7.33 7.71 -12.04
N GLY A 147 -8.31 6.82 -11.85
CA GLY A 147 -9.74 7.01 -12.09
C GLY A 147 -10.58 6.00 -11.30
N ARG A 148 -11.81 5.73 -11.74
CA ARG A 148 -12.66 4.70 -11.09
C ARG A 148 -12.30 3.27 -11.50
N GLU A 149 -11.79 3.10 -12.71
CA GLU A 149 -11.53 1.77 -13.31
C GLU A 149 -10.03 1.48 -13.45
N GLU A 150 -9.20 2.52 -13.47
CA GLU A 150 -7.75 2.44 -13.62
C GLU A 150 -7.07 2.71 -12.28
N TYR A 151 -6.20 1.79 -11.88
CA TYR A 151 -5.42 1.89 -10.65
C TYR A 151 -4.15 1.06 -10.74
N GLU A 152 -3.20 1.44 -9.90
CA GLU A 152 -1.99 0.67 -9.63
C GLU A 152 -2.00 0.18 -8.18
N ILE A 153 -1.39 -0.98 -7.95
CA ILE A 153 -1.21 -1.53 -6.61
C ILE A 153 0.28 -1.69 -6.36
N TYR A 154 0.71 -1.28 -5.16
CA TYR A 154 2.06 -1.38 -4.66
C TYR A 154 2.06 -2.00 -3.28
N THR A 155 3.09 -2.76 -2.95
CA THR A 155 3.44 -3.06 -1.57
C THR A 155 3.99 -1.82 -0.87
N LEU A 156 3.90 -1.78 0.46
CA LEU A 156 4.57 -0.72 1.23
C LEU A 156 6.09 -0.75 1.05
N LYS A 157 6.72 -1.92 0.87
CA LYS A 157 8.15 -2.06 0.59
C LYS A 157 8.57 -1.38 -0.71
N GLU A 158 7.77 -1.48 -1.78
CA GLU A 158 8.06 -0.80 -3.04
C GLU A 158 8.02 0.72 -2.88
N LEU A 159 7.11 1.23 -2.05
CA LEU A 159 7.00 2.68 -1.80
C LEU A 159 7.98 3.19 -0.74
N LEU A 160 8.46 2.36 0.18
CA LEU A 160 9.41 2.76 1.22
C LEU A 160 10.46 1.65 1.42
N PRO A 161 11.40 1.49 0.47
CA PRO A 161 12.44 0.48 0.57
C PRO A 161 13.35 0.79 1.75
N VAL A 162 13.70 -0.25 2.51
CA VAL A 162 14.58 -0.14 3.69
C VAL A 162 14.02 0.83 4.74
N GLY A 163 12.68 0.85 4.90
CA GLY A 163 12.00 1.72 5.86
C GLY A 163 12.38 1.44 7.30
N PHE A 164 12.51 2.49 8.10
CA PHE A 164 12.67 2.39 9.55
C PHE A 164 11.35 1.94 10.19
N GLY A 165 11.39 1.11 11.22
CA GLY A 165 10.19 0.66 11.94
C GLY A 165 10.50 -0.11 13.23
N PRO A 166 9.49 -0.75 13.85
CA PRO A 166 9.66 -1.42 15.14
C PRO A 166 10.81 -2.43 15.18
N LYS A 167 11.06 -3.16 14.09
CA LYS A 167 12.15 -4.14 13.95
C LYS A 167 13.56 -3.54 14.08
N ASN A 168 13.72 -2.22 13.98
CA ASN A 168 15.01 -1.54 14.15
C ASN A 168 15.27 -1.11 15.60
N LEU A 169 14.25 -1.14 16.45
CA LEU A 169 14.31 -0.71 17.84
C LEU A 169 14.28 -1.87 18.84
N LEU A 170 13.89 -3.06 18.38
CA LEU A 170 13.64 -4.26 19.19
C LEU A 170 14.69 -5.35 18.95
#